data_AF-A0A9P7F1B0-F1
#
_entry.id   AF-A0A9P7F1B0-F1
#
_cell.length_a   1.000
_cell.length_b   1.000
_cell.length_c   1.000
_cell.angle_alpha   90.00
_cell.angle_beta   90.00
_cell.angle_gamma   90.00
#
_symmetry.space_group_name_H-M   'P 1'
#
loop_
_entity.id
_entity.type
_entity.pdbx_description
1 polymer ?
#
loop_
_entity_poly.entity_id
_entity_poly.type
_entity_poly.pdbx_seq_one_letter_code
_entity_poly.pdbx_strand_id
1 'polypeptide(L)'
;MDPFQWPQMYADAYTWSFTIPRREFHDPSTDLWYAWWSPAFSDDFEPLSPGHVFGKLKSTHRDHLFRLYERANKRVGSYKLFRENKQDAVVGWVTGLHSRQFLEIWSMMDYLEIFEPWLKFEDKAHGVNKTWMGCFTKDSAIMLRLHKAGVPVWLIRDVRLVNDKINICQVIPFTPADLVFGMYLHPIKNFAQPFDIRYKGPSDHQRQAVVRQPYLTFEEIPMDQTEVNHFAASREPSSGKAPTKTTKNKSAVYEPTALRQNQSQVGRDKWCDVAHPFMPNINTFFASAMTHADKDLSHVKPTHARMDEGYRLPDPGLFVNILSSQSLKKYLANWLACRESWLRHVYMSPPSPLPRSQSWRDLLITQPTTPQPSSSSGQMPSGKTGKSKAKLDLFFGDELSLLCQFWTGSQMLQWRGQKIEAATLENPPHRLIQQIIYEICEQSFRYDLLELDEHLAGHMRLDREAKKCRMELLHGIFPQHALSMWDKDFSTRNDGLNAESFQDALPYFENFRQVLIAWDGAPQDLKQPFTESMPEGEKWQRMKQCALFYVQSFYDNTGRPPVVPHILYVGP
;
A
#
# COMPACT_ATOMS: atom_id res chain seq x y z
N MET A 1 7.20 14.78 -12.63
CA MET A 1 6.47 16.01 -13.02
C MET A 1 5.34 16.23 -12.02
N ASP A 2 5.18 17.44 -11.49
CA ASP A 2 4.16 17.80 -10.49
C ASP A 2 2.76 17.69 -11.13
N PRO A 3 1.82 16.86 -10.60
CA PRO A 3 0.55 16.57 -11.26
C PRO A 3 -0.41 17.78 -11.25
N PHE A 4 -0.08 18.80 -10.45
CA PHE A 4 -0.83 20.04 -10.29
C PHE A 4 -0.38 21.17 -11.25
N GLN A 5 0.58 20.90 -12.13
CA GLN A 5 1.14 21.89 -13.05
C GLN A 5 0.81 21.62 -14.51
N TRP A 6 0.36 20.41 -14.84
CA TRP A 6 0.13 19.98 -16.22
C TRP A 6 -1.11 19.09 -16.33
N PRO A 7 -1.86 19.12 -17.44
CA PRO A 7 -2.95 18.20 -17.66
C PRO A 7 -2.51 16.74 -17.50
N GLN A 8 -3.35 15.95 -16.85
CA GLN A 8 -3.08 14.56 -16.56
C GLN A 8 -3.87 13.64 -17.49
N MET A 9 -3.44 12.39 -17.67
CA MET A 9 -4.30 11.39 -18.32
C MET A 9 -5.50 11.10 -17.42
N TYR A 10 -6.70 11.07 -17.98
CA TYR A 10 -7.93 10.75 -17.26
C TYR A 10 -7.81 9.37 -16.58
N ALA A 11 -8.26 9.29 -15.33
CA ALA A 11 -8.28 8.07 -14.55
C ALA A 11 -9.54 8.03 -13.66
N ASP A 12 -10.28 6.91 -13.68
CA ASP A 12 -11.51 6.76 -12.87
C ASP A 12 -11.26 6.79 -11.37
N ALA A 13 -10.04 6.46 -10.92
CA ALA A 13 -9.66 6.59 -9.51
C ALA A 13 -9.48 8.05 -9.05
N TYR A 14 -9.33 9.00 -9.99
CA TYR A 14 -9.09 10.42 -9.73
C TYR A 14 -9.93 11.28 -10.67
N THR A 15 -11.24 11.01 -10.72
CA THR A 15 -12.17 11.66 -11.65
C THR A 15 -12.21 13.17 -11.53
N TRP A 16 -11.89 13.75 -10.37
CA TRP A 16 -11.85 15.19 -10.20
C TRP A 16 -10.60 15.84 -10.80
N SER A 17 -9.50 15.11 -11.01
CA SER A 17 -8.18 15.70 -11.33
C SER A 17 -8.13 16.65 -12.54
N PHE A 18 -9.07 16.57 -13.48
CA PHE A 18 -9.15 17.51 -14.60
C PHE A 18 -9.68 18.90 -14.20
N THR A 19 -10.34 19.04 -13.05
CA THR A 19 -10.84 20.31 -12.51
C THR A 19 -9.81 21.04 -11.66
N ILE A 20 -8.59 20.50 -11.53
CA ILE A 20 -7.48 21.23 -10.88
C ILE A 20 -7.38 22.61 -11.52
N PRO A 21 -7.36 23.70 -10.74
CA PRO A 21 -7.31 25.02 -11.32
C PRO A 21 -5.97 25.27 -12.02
N ARG A 22 -5.98 26.16 -13.00
CA ARG A 22 -4.77 26.59 -13.72
C ARG A 22 -4.18 27.82 -13.06
N ARG A 23 -2.89 27.76 -12.74
CA ARG A 23 -2.17 28.85 -12.07
C ARG A 23 -2.28 30.17 -12.82
N GLU A 24 -2.21 30.16 -14.16
CA GLU A 24 -2.21 31.38 -14.98
C GLU A 24 -3.51 32.19 -14.94
N PHE A 25 -4.60 31.62 -14.43
CA PHE A 25 -5.88 32.31 -14.27
C PHE A 25 -6.08 32.90 -12.87
N HIS A 26 -5.09 32.78 -11.97
CA HIS A 26 -5.13 33.34 -10.64
C HIS A 26 -4.07 34.43 -10.49
N ASP A 27 -4.49 35.58 -9.94
CA ASP A 27 -3.61 36.71 -9.68
C ASP A 27 -2.61 36.36 -8.55
N PRO A 28 -1.30 36.60 -8.72
CA PRO A 28 -0.28 36.40 -7.68
C PRO A 28 -0.58 37.03 -6.32
N SER A 29 -1.37 38.10 -6.28
CA SER A 29 -1.80 38.78 -5.06
C SER A 29 -2.94 38.06 -4.32
N THR A 30 -3.56 37.04 -4.92
CA THR A 30 -4.67 36.29 -4.32
C THR A 30 -4.19 35.07 -3.56
N ASP A 31 -4.88 34.74 -2.47
CA ASP A 31 -4.59 33.53 -1.68
C ASP A 31 -4.64 32.26 -2.54
N LEU A 32 -5.50 32.21 -3.56
CA LEU A 32 -5.61 31.04 -4.45
C LEU A 32 -4.32 30.79 -5.23
N TRP A 33 -3.64 31.84 -5.72
CA TRP A 33 -2.35 31.66 -6.39
C TRP A 33 -1.29 31.06 -5.46
N TYR A 34 -1.41 31.32 -4.16
CA TYR A 34 -0.54 30.77 -3.14
C TYR A 34 -0.60 29.25 -3.03
N ALA A 35 -1.65 28.62 -3.59
CA ALA A 35 -1.74 27.16 -3.72
C ALA A 35 -0.68 26.57 -4.67
N TRP A 36 -0.07 27.40 -5.53
CA TRP A 36 1.07 27.02 -6.38
C TRP A 36 2.43 27.50 -5.91
N TRP A 37 2.50 28.21 -4.79
CA TRP A 37 3.76 28.68 -4.23
C TRP A 37 4.58 27.53 -3.63
N SER A 38 5.89 27.60 -3.82
CA SER A 38 6.90 26.70 -3.25
C SER A 38 7.90 27.55 -2.46
N PRO A 39 8.18 27.22 -1.19
CA PRO A 39 9.09 28.00 -0.36
C PRO A 39 10.54 27.96 -0.88
N ALA A 40 11.20 29.12 -0.90
CA ALA A 40 12.62 29.30 -1.18
C ALA A 40 13.42 29.46 0.12
N PHE A 41 14.52 28.71 0.26
CA PHE A 41 15.33 28.67 1.48
C PHE A 41 15.96 30.03 1.84
N SER A 42 16.33 30.83 0.84
CA SER A 42 17.00 32.13 1.01
C SER A 42 16.06 33.24 1.50
N ASP A 43 14.82 33.22 1.03
CA ASP A 43 13.95 34.41 1.09
C ASP A 43 12.69 34.20 1.93
N ASP A 44 12.26 32.97 2.18
CA ASP A 44 10.96 32.69 2.82
C ASP A 44 11.10 32.24 4.29
N PHE A 45 12.33 31.96 4.74
CA PHE A 45 12.63 31.47 6.08
C PHE A 45 13.30 32.54 6.95
N GLU A 46 12.84 32.66 8.19
CA GLU A 46 13.47 33.44 9.25
C GLU A 46 14.26 32.50 10.16
N PRO A 47 15.60 32.57 10.21
CA PRO A 47 16.39 31.72 11.09
C PRO A 47 16.04 32.02 12.55
N LEU A 48 16.03 30.97 13.39
CA LEU A 48 15.70 31.12 14.82
C LEU A 48 16.73 31.96 15.57
N SER A 49 17.98 31.97 15.09
CA SER A 49 19.04 32.88 15.55
C SER A 49 20.12 33.05 14.47
N PRO A 50 20.96 34.10 14.53
CA PRO A 50 22.00 34.33 13.53
C PRO A 50 22.93 33.12 13.38
N GLY A 51 23.09 32.61 12.16
CA GLY A 51 23.94 31.46 11.85
C GLY A 51 23.31 30.07 12.01
N HIS A 52 22.04 29.96 12.42
CA HIS A 52 21.34 28.68 12.48
C HIS A 52 20.72 28.30 11.12
N VAL A 53 20.81 27.01 10.79
CA VAL A 53 20.21 26.41 9.57
C VAL A 53 18.71 26.13 9.75
N PHE A 54 18.21 26.20 10.99
CA PHE A 54 16.80 26.02 11.34
C PHE A 54 16.11 27.38 11.49
N GLY A 55 14.95 27.50 10.85
CA GLY A 55 14.16 28.72 10.82
C GLY A 55 12.67 28.43 10.77
N LYS A 56 11.87 29.46 10.98
CA LYS A 56 10.42 29.44 10.80
C LYS A 56 10.06 30.08 9.47
N LEU A 57 8.97 29.65 8.87
CA LEU A 57 8.42 30.37 7.71
C LEU A 57 7.99 31.77 8.15
N LYS A 58 8.32 32.79 7.33
CA LYS A 58 7.87 34.18 7.53
C LYS A 58 6.36 34.21 7.75
N SER A 59 5.92 35.08 8.67
CA SER A 59 4.50 35.18 9.05
C SER A 59 3.59 35.45 7.86
N THR A 60 4.02 36.30 6.92
CA THR A 60 3.28 36.62 5.69
C THR A 60 2.89 35.37 4.90
N HIS A 61 3.84 34.45 4.69
CA HIS A 61 3.64 33.21 3.95
C HIS A 61 2.77 32.21 4.73
N ARG A 62 2.94 32.16 6.05
CA ARG A 62 2.10 31.36 6.94
C ARG A 62 0.64 31.79 6.90
N ASP A 63 0.40 33.11 6.89
CA ASP A 63 -0.96 33.66 6.88
C ASP A 63 -1.70 33.34 5.57
N HIS A 64 -1.01 33.35 4.42
CA HIS A 64 -1.61 32.93 3.16
C HIS A 64 -1.98 31.44 3.16
N LEU A 65 -1.13 30.56 3.73
CA LEU A 65 -1.45 29.14 3.89
C LEU A 65 -2.63 28.93 4.83
N PHE A 66 -2.72 29.70 5.92
CA PHE A 66 -3.84 29.64 6.84
C PHE A 66 -5.15 30.11 6.18
N ARG A 67 -5.12 31.17 5.38
CA ARG A 67 -6.29 31.62 4.61
C ARG A 67 -6.76 30.60 3.58
N LEU A 68 -5.83 29.89 2.92
CA LEU A 68 -6.17 28.76 2.05
C LEU A 68 -6.89 27.65 2.82
N TYR A 69 -6.38 27.31 4.00
CA TYR A 69 -6.99 26.33 4.90
C TYR A 69 -8.41 26.73 5.30
N GLU A 70 -8.60 27.95 5.80
CA GLU A 70 -9.94 28.46 6.17
C GLU A 70 -10.91 28.45 5.00
N ARG A 71 -10.44 28.80 3.80
CA ARG A 71 -11.26 28.83 2.59
C ARG A 71 -11.71 27.43 2.16
N ALA A 72 -10.81 26.45 2.20
CA ALA A 72 -11.16 25.05 1.95
C ALA A 72 -12.18 24.54 2.98
N ASN A 73 -11.94 24.79 4.27
CA ASN A 73 -12.84 24.45 5.35
C ASN A 73 -14.23 25.04 5.19
N LYS A 74 -14.31 26.34 4.88
CA LYS A 74 -15.58 27.04 4.67
C LYS A 74 -16.35 26.45 3.49
N ARG A 75 -15.67 26.15 2.38
CA ARG A 75 -16.30 25.57 1.19
C ARG A 75 -16.84 24.16 1.46
N VAL A 76 -16.02 23.29 2.05
CA VAL A 76 -16.41 21.93 2.45
C VAL A 76 -17.55 21.97 3.49
N GLY A 77 -17.43 22.82 4.51
CA GLY A 77 -18.45 22.99 5.55
C GLY A 77 -19.78 23.48 4.97
N SER A 78 -19.74 24.42 4.03
CA SER A 78 -20.95 24.89 3.33
C SER A 78 -21.59 23.75 2.54
N TYR A 79 -20.80 22.99 1.78
CA TYR A 79 -21.31 21.83 1.03
C TYR A 79 -21.99 20.78 1.92
N LYS A 80 -21.43 20.51 3.10
CA LYS A 80 -22.00 19.55 4.07
C LYS A 80 -23.40 19.92 4.54
N LEU A 81 -23.67 21.22 4.74
CA LEU A 81 -24.97 21.70 5.23
C LEU A 81 -26.12 21.44 4.24
N PHE A 82 -25.83 21.18 2.96
CA PHE A 82 -26.82 21.02 1.90
C PHE A 82 -26.99 19.56 1.39
N ARG A 83 -26.37 18.55 2.02
CA ARG A 83 -26.51 17.13 1.60
C ARG A 83 -26.94 16.20 2.74
N GLU A 84 -28.02 15.45 2.50
CA GLU A 84 -28.60 14.52 3.49
C GLU A 84 -28.02 13.10 3.49
N ASN A 85 -27.26 12.63 2.48
CA ASN A 85 -26.76 11.23 2.48
C ASN A 85 -25.68 10.93 1.41
N LYS A 86 -24.39 11.20 1.66
CA LYS A 86 -23.26 10.48 1.01
C LYS A 86 -22.05 10.44 1.96
N GLN A 87 -21.41 9.27 2.04
CA GLN A 87 -20.26 8.96 2.88
C GLN A 87 -19.10 9.98 2.71
N ASP A 88 -18.57 10.42 3.85
CA ASP A 88 -17.74 11.61 4.03
C ASP A 88 -16.25 11.37 3.65
N ALA A 89 -15.96 11.15 2.35
CA ALA A 89 -14.58 10.98 1.85
C ALA A 89 -13.72 12.26 1.92
N VAL A 90 -14.37 13.44 1.98
CA VAL A 90 -13.70 14.75 1.98
C VAL A 90 -13.06 15.09 3.34
N VAL A 91 -13.46 14.41 4.42
CA VAL A 91 -13.17 14.82 5.81
C VAL A 91 -11.80 14.40 6.31
N GLY A 92 -11.30 13.24 5.87
CA GLY A 92 -9.98 12.74 6.30
C GLY A 92 -8.78 13.54 5.80
N TRP A 93 -9.00 14.52 4.92
CA TRP A 93 -7.95 15.22 4.17
C TRP A 93 -7.69 16.65 4.67
N VAL A 94 -8.51 17.12 5.61
CA VAL A 94 -8.47 18.50 6.10
C VAL A 94 -7.51 18.68 7.27
N THR A 95 -7.20 17.63 8.02
CA THR A 95 -6.28 17.68 9.16
C THR A 95 -4.84 17.50 8.70
N GLY A 96 -4.24 18.56 8.13
CA GLY A 96 -2.83 18.58 7.72
C GLY A 96 -2.46 19.42 6.49
N LEU A 97 -3.30 20.41 6.13
CA LEU A 97 -3.28 21.05 4.81
C LEU A 97 -1.92 21.65 4.39
N HIS A 98 -1.32 21.05 3.37
CA HIS A 98 -0.29 21.66 2.52
C HIS A 98 -0.91 22.32 1.27
N SER A 99 -0.18 23.24 0.62
CA SER A 99 -0.66 24.00 -0.56
C SER A 99 -1.17 23.11 -1.72
N ARG A 100 -0.60 21.91 -1.91
CA ARG A 100 -1.05 20.95 -2.94
C ARG A 100 -2.27 20.13 -2.53
N GLN A 101 -2.46 19.85 -1.24
CA GLN A 101 -3.69 19.21 -0.75
C GLN A 101 -4.89 20.15 -0.90
N PHE A 102 -4.68 21.47 -0.73
CA PHE A 102 -5.69 22.48 -1.04
C PHE A 102 -6.21 22.35 -2.47
N LEU A 103 -5.32 22.25 -3.47
CA LEU A 103 -5.71 22.13 -4.88
C LEU A 103 -6.56 20.89 -5.12
N GLU A 104 -6.30 19.81 -4.38
CA GLU A 104 -7.01 18.57 -4.54
C GLU A 104 -8.40 18.58 -3.91
N ILE A 105 -8.53 19.19 -2.73
CA ILE A 105 -9.84 19.48 -2.15
C ILE A 105 -10.60 20.43 -3.08
N TRP A 106 -9.97 21.49 -3.56
CA TRP A 106 -10.59 22.48 -4.44
C TRP A 106 -11.10 21.86 -5.75
N SER A 107 -10.27 21.04 -6.39
CA SER A 107 -10.61 20.28 -7.58
C SER A 107 -11.80 19.35 -7.32
N MET A 108 -11.79 18.60 -6.22
CA MET A 108 -12.90 17.73 -5.86
C MET A 108 -14.19 18.51 -5.59
N MET A 109 -14.11 19.69 -4.96
CA MET A 109 -15.27 20.56 -4.76
C MET A 109 -15.83 21.07 -6.09
N ASP A 110 -14.99 21.54 -7.01
CA ASP A 110 -15.41 21.93 -8.36
C ASP A 110 -16.07 20.76 -9.11
N TYR A 111 -15.52 19.55 -8.95
CA TYR A 111 -16.11 18.35 -9.53
C TYR A 111 -17.51 18.08 -8.97
N LEU A 112 -17.69 18.13 -7.66
CA LEU A 112 -18.96 17.80 -7.00
C LEU A 112 -20.02 18.90 -7.13
N GLU A 113 -19.62 20.17 -7.12
CA GLU A 113 -20.54 21.32 -7.13
C GLU A 113 -20.91 21.78 -8.54
N ILE A 114 -20.02 21.56 -9.52
CA ILE A 114 -20.18 22.10 -10.88
C ILE A 114 -20.32 20.95 -11.88
N PHE A 115 -19.33 20.06 -11.93
CA PHE A 115 -19.27 19.03 -12.97
C PHE A 115 -20.31 17.91 -12.79
N GLU A 116 -20.44 17.31 -11.58
CA GLU A 116 -21.41 16.24 -11.29
C GLU A 116 -22.86 16.68 -11.57
N PRO A 117 -23.29 17.91 -11.21
CA PRO A 117 -24.60 18.42 -11.60
C PRO A 117 -24.77 18.62 -13.12
N TRP A 118 -23.74 19.11 -13.82
CA TRP A 118 -23.81 19.31 -15.28
C TRP A 118 -24.01 17.99 -16.04
N LEU A 119 -23.49 16.88 -15.52
CA LEU A 119 -23.75 15.55 -16.11
C LEU A 119 -25.23 15.15 -16.11
N LYS A 120 -26.05 15.72 -15.20
CA LYS A 120 -27.49 15.40 -15.15
C LYS A 120 -28.30 16.10 -16.24
N PHE A 121 -27.73 17.09 -16.92
CA PHE A 121 -28.37 17.86 -17.98
C PHE A 121 -27.75 17.49 -19.33
N GLU A 122 -28.02 16.28 -19.81
CA GLU A 122 -27.37 15.67 -20.99
C GLU A 122 -27.54 16.46 -22.31
N ASP A 123 -28.55 17.32 -22.39
CA ASP A 123 -28.97 18.02 -23.61
C ASP A 123 -28.27 19.37 -23.86
N LYS A 124 -27.47 19.89 -22.92
CA LYS A 124 -26.82 21.20 -23.07
C LYS A 124 -25.30 21.07 -23.12
N ALA A 125 -24.70 21.53 -24.23
CA ALA A 125 -23.26 21.73 -24.30
C ALA A 125 -22.88 22.97 -23.48
N HIS A 126 -21.94 22.80 -22.55
CA HIS A 126 -21.39 23.88 -21.73
C HIS A 126 -20.20 24.53 -22.45
N GLY A 127 -20.05 25.85 -22.29
CA GLY A 127 -18.87 26.55 -22.79
C GLY A 127 -17.60 26.06 -22.09
N VAL A 128 -16.47 26.04 -22.81
CA VAL A 128 -15.21 25.53 -22.27
C VAL A 128 -14.78 26.35 -21.05
N ASN A 129 -14.65 25.68 -19.91
CA ASN A 129 -14.11 26.26 -18.69
C ASN A 129 -12.57 26.32 -18.79
N LYS A 130 -12.06 27.50 -19.09
CA LYS A 130 -10.62 27.75 -19.26
C LYS A 130 -9.84 27.71 -17.93
N THR A 131 -10.52 27.84 -16.78
CA THR A 131 -9.83 27.82 -15.48
C THR A 131 -9.46 26.40 -15.05
N TRP A 132 -10.11 25.38 -15.61
CA TRP A 132 -9.77 23.98 -15.35
C TRP A 132 -8.59 23.53 -16.19
N MET A 133 -7.71 22.74 -15.58
CA MET A 133 -6.52 22.19 -16.22
C MET A 133 -6.88 21.31 -17.41
N GLY A 134 -7.93 20.49 -17.27
CA GLY A 134 -8.33 19.52 -18.28
C GLY A 134 -7.51 18.24 -18.22
N CYS A 135 -7.70 17.36 -19.20
CA CYS A 135 -7.01 16.06 -19.23
C CYS A 135 -6.81 15.48 -20.64
N PHE A 136 -5.87 14.54 -20.73
CA PHE A 136 -5.70 13.67 -21.90
C PHE A 136 -6.54 12.41 -21.76
N THR A 137 -7.09 11.88 -22.85
CA THR A 137 -7.72 10.55 -22.88
C THR A 137 -7.49 9.86 -24.22
N LYS A 138 -7.51 8.53 -24.23
CA LYS A 138 -7.55 7.72 -25.46
C LYS A 138 -8.97 7.27 -25.81
N ASP A 139 -9.92 7.47 -24.89
CA ASP A 139 -11.31 7.03 -25.02
C ASP A 139 -12.18 8.17 -25.57
N SER A 140 -12.77 7.94 -26.74
CA SER A 140 -13.65 8.88 -27.42
C SER A 140 -14.96 9.16 -26.67
N ALA A 141 -15.49 8.18 -25.91
CA ALA A 141 -16.71 8.35 -25.13
C ALA A 141 -16.45 9.26 -23.93
N ILE A 142 -15.32 9.06 -23.24
CA ILE A 142 -14.89 9.95 -22.16
C ILE A 142 -14.62 11.35 -22.70
N MET A 143 -13.94 11.46 -23.85
CA MET A 143 -13.70 12.75 -24.50
C MET A 143 -15.01 13.49 -24.77
N LEU A 144 -15.99 12.83 -25.39
CA LEU A 144 -17.26 13.45 -25.74
C LEU A 144 -18.01 13.93 -24.49
N ARG A 145 -18.02 13.11 -23.42
CA ARG A 145 -18.63 13.46 -22.14
C ARG A 145 -18.00 14.70 -21.52
N LEU A 146 -16.67 14.74 -21.44
CA LEU A 146 -15.92 15.87 -20.89
C LEU A 146 -16.07 17.13 -21.74
N HIS A 147 -16.03 16.99 -23.07
CA HIS A 147 -16.25 18.09 -24.00
C HIS A 147 -17.64 18.71 -23.85
N LYS A 148 -18.71 17.89 -23.75
CA LYS A 148 -20.08 18.38 -23.51
C LYS A 148 -20.19 19.16 -22.20
N ALA A 149 -19.46 18.72 -21.17
CA ALA A 149 -19.40 19.39 -19.88
C ALA A 149 -18.44 20.60 -19.85
N GLY A 150 -17.88 21.03 -20.99
CA GLY A 150 -17.01 22.19 -21.08
C GLY A 150 -15.61 21.97 -20.49
N VAL A 151 -15.18 20.73 -20.25
CA VAL A 151 -13.83 20.44 -19.76
C VAL A 151 -12.84 20.48 -20.93
N PRO A 152 -11.70 21.20 -20.83
CA PRO A 152 -10.62 21.08 -21.81
C PRO A 152 -10.11 19.64 -21.91
N VAL A 153 -10.19 19.02 -23.08
CA VAL A 153 -9.83 17.61 -23.27
C VAL A 153 -9.03 17.41 -24.55
N TRP A 154 -8.00 16.58 -24.47
CA TRP A 154 -7.17 16.20 -25.60
C TRP A 154 -7.28 14.69 -25.86
N LEU A 155 -7.74 14.33 -27.06
CA LEU A 155 -7.87 12.93 -27.49
C LEU A 155 -6.56 12.46 -28.11
N ILE A 156 -5.87 11.53 -27.44
CA ILE A 156 -4.64 10.91 -27.92
C ILE A 156 -4.98 9.69 -28.77
N ARG A 157 -4.57 9.70 -30.04
CA ARG A 157 -4.80 8.60 -30.99
C ARG A 157 -3.55 8.32 -31.80
N ASP A 158 -3.44 7.07 -32.27
CA ASP A 158 -2.47 6.72 -33.29
C ASP A 158 -2.81 7.46 -34.59
N VAL A 159 -1.81 8.02 -35.25
CA VAL A 159 -1.98 8.80 -36.48
C VAL A 159 -2.66 7.99 -37.58
N ARG A 160 -2.46 6.66 -37.61
CA ARG A 160 -3.09 5.75 -38.59
C ARG A 160 -4.61 5.63 -38.41
N LEU A 161 -5.12 5.98 -37.22
CA LEU A 161 -6.55 5.98 -36.91
C LEU A 161 -7.23 7.31 -37.23
N VAL A 162 -6.45 8.32 -37.64
CA VAL A 162 -6.99 9.57 -38.16
C VAL A 162 -7.37 9.35 -39.61
N ASN A 163 -8.65 9.10 -39.87
CA ASN A 163 -9.16 8.90 -41.23
C ASN A 163 -9.50 10.23 -41.91
N ASP A 164 -9.69 10.16 -43.23
CA ASP A 164 -9.94 11.32 -44.11
C ASP A 164 -11.26 12.06 -43.79
N LYS A 165 -12.11 11.53 -42.90
CA LYS A 165 -13.35 12.17 -42.47
C LYS A 165 -13.15 13.12 -41.28
N ILE A 166 -11.94 13.20 -40.72
CA ILE A 166 -11.62 14.10 -39.61
C ILE A 166 -11.15 15.44 -40.18
N ASN A 167 -11.94 16.49 -39.94
CA ASN A 167 -11.56 17.85 -40.28
C ASN A 167 -10.44 18.33 -39.35
N ILE A 168 -9.22 18.43 -39.88
CA ILE A 168 -8.09 19.01 -39.17
C ILE A 168 -8.15 20.53 -39.34
N CYS A 169 -8.60 21.22 -38.28
CA CYS A 169 -8.74 22.68 -38.31
C CYS A 169 -7.38 23.39 -38.27
N GLN A 170 -6.41 22.82 -37.56
CA GLN A 170 -5.09 23.38 -37.41
C GLN A 170 -4.08 22.28 -37.12
N VAL A 171 -2.98 22.25 -37.87
CA VAL A 171 -1.80 21.45 -37.54
C VAL A 171 -0.82 22.37 -36.83
N ILE A 172 -0.45 22.01 -35.60
CA ILE A 172 0.52 22.75 -34.82
C ILE A 172 1.85 22.00 -34.93
N PRO A 173 2.90 22.59 -35.52
CA PRO A 173 4.23 21.99 -35.48
C PRO A 173 4.66 21.94 -34.02
N PHE A 174 4.82 20.72 -33.49
CA PHE A 174 5.36 20.53 -32.16
C PHE A 174 6.87 20.70 -32.25
N THR A 175 7.38 21.88 -31.92
CA THR A 175 8.77 21.99 -31.51
C THR A 175 8.81 21.27 -30.17
N PRO A 176 9.57 20.17 -30.02
CA PRO A 176 9.92 19.71 -28.69
C PRO A 176 10.45 20.96 -28.00
N ALA A 177 9.85 21.38 -26.88
CA ALA A 177 10.55 22.31 -26.02
C ALA A 177 11.96 21.73 -25.87
N ASP A 178 12.99 22.58 -25.89
CA ASP A 178 14.30 22.17 -25.43
C ASP A 178 14.11 21.67 -23.99
N LEU A 179 13.74 20.39 -23.86
CA LEU A 179 13.74 19.60 -22.66
C LEU A 179 15.22 19.32 -22.43
N VAL A 180 15.98 20.41 -22.24
CA VAL A 180 17.09 20.39 -21.33
C VAL A 180 16.43 19.92 -20.05
N PHE A 181 16.62 18.65 -19.70
CA PHE A 181 16.56 18.24 -18.32
C PHE A 181 17.50 19.20 -17.63
N GLY A 182 16.97 20.30 -17.08
CA GLY A 182 17.76 21.33 -16.44
C GLY A 182 18.65 20.59 -15.47
N MET A 183 19.93 20.49 -15.82
CA MET A 183 20.85 19.67 -15.08
C MET A 183 20.86 20.25 -13.68
N TYR A 184 20.34 19.51 -12.70
CA TYR A 184 20.43 19.94 -11.33
C TYR A 184 21.86 19.67 -10.88
N LEU A 185 22.55 20.71 -10.43
CA LEU A 185 23.82 20.57 -9.74
C LEU A 185 23.53 19.97 -8.37
N HIS A 186 23.88 18.70 -8.21
CA HIS A 186 23.72 18.00 -6.95
C HIS A 186 24.55 18.72 -5.86
N PRO A 187 23.97 19.21 -4.76
CA PRO A 187 24.60 20.16 -3.85
C PRO A 187 25.82 19.57 -3.14
N ILE A 188 25.84 18.25 -2.97
CA ILE A 188 26.96 17.51 -2.37
C ILE A 188 28.00 17.06 -3.42
N LYS A 189 27.56 16.70 -4.63
CA LYS A 189 28.42 16.02 -5.60
C LYS A 189 29.00 16.95 -6.67
N ASN A 190 28.47 18.17 -6.80
CA ASN A 190 28.94 19.22 -7.73
C ASN A 190 29.01 18.80 -9.21
N PHE A 191 28.23 17.78 -9.59
CA PHE A 191 28.05 17.42 -10.99
C PHE A 191 26.56 17.43 -11.36
N ALA A 192 26.33 17.75 -12.61
CA ALA A 192 25.03 17.92 -13.22
C ALA A 192 24.36 16.55 -13.45
N GLN A 193 23.24 16.28 -12.78
CA GLN A 193 22.44 15.07 -12.97
C GLN A 193 21.04 15.40 -13.53
N PRO A 194 20.43 14.49 -14.32
CA PRO A 194 19.01 14.57 -14.64
C PRO A 194 18.15 14.53 -13.36
N PHE A 195 16.99 15.19 -13.37
CA PHE A 195 16.02 15.06 -12.29
C PHE A 195 15.56 13.60 -12.10
N ASP A 196 15.30 13.24 -10.84
CA ASP A 196 14.85 11.90 -10.48
C ASP A 196 13.52 11.52 -11.15
N ILE A 197 13.51 10.35 -11.79
CA ILE A 197 12.32 9.77 -12.41
C ILE A 197 11.42 9.21 -11.30
N ARG A 198 10.38 9.97 -10.92
CA ARG A 198 9.42 9.54 -9.89
C ARG A 198 8.54 8.35 -10.29
N TYR A 199 8.39 8.08 -11.59
CA TYR A 199 7.59 6.95 -12.06
C TYR A 199 8.02 6.56 -13.48
N LYS A 200 8.19 5.25 -13.71
CA LYS A 200 8.51 4.66 -15.01
C LYS A 200 7.51 3.54 -15.28
N GLY A 201 6.59 3.75 -16.22
CA GLY A 201 5.50 2.83 -16.54
C GLY A 201 4.40 3.50 -17.37
N PRO A 202 3.28 2.81 -17.64
CA PRO A 202 2.11 3.37 -18.32
C PRO A 202 1.55 4.59 -17.58
N SER A 203 0.95 5.55 -18.29
CA SER A 203 0.41 6.77 -17.66
C SER A 203 -0.93 6.55 -16.93
N ASP A 204 -1.06 5.49 -16.14
CA ASP A 204 -2.32 5.04 -15.53
C ASP A 204 -2.52 5.53 -14.08
N HIS A 205 -3.48 4.91 -13.38
CA HIS A 205 -3.79 5.22 -11.99
C HIS A 205 -2.60 5.02 -11.03
N GLN A 206 -1.66 4.10 -11.32
CA GLN A 206 -0.48 3.89 -10.48
C GLN A 206 0.46 5.08 -10.56
N ARG A 207 0.66 5.64 -11.76
CA ARG A 207 1.41 6.89 -11.93
C ARG A 207 0.78 8.00 -11.08
N GLN A 208 -0.55 8.12 -11.12
CA GLN A 208 -1.28 9.13 -10.35
C GLN A 208 -1.15 8.92 -8.84
N ALA A 209 -1.17 7.68 -8.36
CA ALA A 209 -0.98 7.34 -6.95
C ALA A 209 0.45 7.63 -6.49
N VAL A 210 1.47 7.12 -7.19
CA VAL A 210 2.90 7.29 -6.82
C VAL A 210 3.31 8.76 -6.82
N VAL A 211 2.83 9.53 -7.80
CA VAL A 211 3.17 10.95 -7.91
C VAL A 211 2.44 11.80 -6.86
N ARG A 212 1.25 11.36 -6.38
CA ARG A 212 0.48 12.04 -5.32
C ARG A 212 0.84 11.61 -3.91
N GLN A 213 1.36 10.40 -3.72
CA GLN A 213 1.66 9.81 -2.41
C GLN A 213 2.49 10.72 -1.48
N PRO A 214 3.51 11.47 -1.95
CA PRO A 214 4.25 12.42 -1.10
C PRO A 214 3.43 13.59 -0.56
N TYR A 215 2.26 13.88 -1.15
CA TYR A 215 1.34 14.93 -0.69
C TYR A 215 0.23 14.38 0.20
N LEU A 216 0.11 13.06 0.36
CA LEU A 216 -0.97 12.41 1.12
C LEU A 216 -0.47 11.80 2.44
N THR A 217 0.83 11.52 2.55
CA THR A 217 1.44 10.93 3.74
C THR A 217 2.07 11.98 4.66
N PHE A 218 1.24 12.58 5.52
CA PHE A 218 1.72 13.07 6.81
C PHE A 218 0.87 12.40 7.89
N GLU A 219 1.48 11.46 8.60
CA GLU A 219 1.05 11.08 9.93
C GLU A 219 1.03 12.34 10.80
N GLU A 220 0.04 12.40 11.69
CA GLU A 220 -0.21 13.47 12.65
C GLU A 220 1.10 14.02 13.23
N ILE A 221 1.41 15.27 12.92
CA ILE A 221 2.37 16.04 13.73
C ILE A 221 1.70 16.15 15.11
N PRO A 222 2.30 15.62 16.20
CA PRO A 222 1.79 15.86 17.54
C PRO A 222 1.81 17.37 17.76
N MET A 223 0.64 17.97 17.77
CA MET A 223 0.51 19.39 18.06
C MET A 223 0.89 19.57 19.52
N ASP A 224 1.98 20.30 19.73
CA ASP A 224 2.61 20.53 21.01
C ASP A 224 1.58 21.05 22.04
N GLN A 225 1.75 20.58 23.26
CA GLN A 225 0.81 20.73 24.37
C GLN A 225 0.66 22.20 24.76
N THR A 226 -0.48 22.83 24.43
CA THR A 226 -0.89 24.04 25.15
C THR A 226 -1.61 23.66 26.43
N GLU A 227 -0.84 23.76 27.52
CA GLU A 227 -1.22 24.15 28.88
C GLU A 227 -2.73 24.27 29.12
N VAL A 228 -3.36 23.21 29.67
CA VAL A 228 -4.60 23.36 30.41
C VAL A 228 -4.25 23.36 31.89
N ASN A 229 -4.34 24.56 32.45
CA ASN A 229 -4.10 24.90 33.84
C ASN A 229 -4.70 23.89 34.83
N HIS A 230 -3.87 23.55 35.82
CA HIS A 230 -4.26 23.01 37.10
C HIS A 230 -5.43 23.80 37.72
N PHE A 231 -6.54 23.13 37.98
CA PHE A 231 -7.37 23.45 39.14
C PHE A 231 -7.71 22.15 39.87
N ALA A 232 -7.01 21.96 40.98
CA ALA A 232 -7.35 20.98 41.99
C ALA A 232 -8.55 21.49 42.81
N ALA A 233 -9.57 20.66 42.95
CA ALA A 233 -10.50 20.74 44.08
C ALA A 233 -11.10 19.35 44.37
N SER A 234 -10.53 18.74 45.40
CA SER A 234 -11.00 17.71 46.32
C SER A 234 -12.42 17.14 46.17
N ARG A 235 -12.54 15.81 46.26
CA ARG A 235 -13.42 15.12 47.23
C ARG A 235 -13.04 13.65 47.43
N GLU A 236 -13.12 13.25 48.69
CA GLU A 236 -12.67 12.02 49.34
C GLU A 236 -13.41 10.72 48.93
N PRO A 237 -12.86 9.54 49.30
CA PRO A 237 -13.36 8.22 48.89
C PRO A 237 -14.33 7.59 49.90
N SER A 238 -15.40 6.92 49.44
CA SER A 238 -16.07 5.91 50.26
C SER A 238 -16.79 4.80 49.49
N SER A 239 -16.31 3.59 49.78
CA SER A 239 -17.06 2.35 50.03
C SER A 239 -17.52 1.43 48.88
N GLY A 240 -16.90 0.24 48.88
CA GLY A 240 -17.56 -1.08 48.80
C GLY A 240 -17.77 -1.67 47.41
N LYS A 241 -17.63 -2.97 47.14
CA LYS A 241 -17.16 -4.17 47.86
C LYS A 241 -16.84 -5.20 46.77
N ALA A 242 -15.72 -5.91 46.87
CA ALA A 242 -15.40 -7.07 46.02
C ALA A 242 -16.01 -8.36 46.61
N PRO A 243 -16.47 -9.33 45.80
CA PRO A 243 -16.78 -10.67 46.30
C PRO A 243 -15.55 -11.58 46.23
N THR A 244 -15.24 -12.14 47.39
CA THR A 244 -14.25 -13.17 47.74
C THR A 244 -14.38 -14.47 46.95
N LYS A 245 -13.23 -14.99 46.47
CA LYS A 245 -13.05 -16.40 46.07
C LYS A 245 -12.81 -17.25 47.32
N THR A 246 -13.65 -18.26 47.53
CA THR A 246 -13.43 -19.32 48.53
C THR A 246 -12.55 -20.42 47.97
N THR A 247 -11.41 -20.61 48.62
CA THR A 247 -10.44 -21.70 48.46
C THR A 247 -10.96 -22.97 49.14
N LYS A 248 -10.77 -24.14 48.53
CA LYS A 248 -10.69 -25.43 49.24
C LYS A 248 -9.42 -26.15 48.82
N ASN A 249 -8.47 -26.20 49.75
CA ASN A 249 -7.26 -27.04 49.70
C ASN A 249 -7.64 -28.51 49.92
N LYS A 250 -6.98 -29.43 49.22
CA LYS A 250 -6.50 -30.70 49.79
C LYS A 250 -5.16 -31.09 49.17
N SER A 251 -4.18 -31.23 50.05
CA SER A 251 -2.81 -31.66 49.82
C SER A 251 -2.71 -33.18 49.73
N ALA A 252 -1.85 -33.70 48.84
CA ALA A 252 -1.17 -34.98 49.00
C ALA A 252 0.12 -34.98 48.14
N VAL A 253 1.19 -35.51 48.71
CA VAL A 253 2.60 -35.51 48.22
C VAL A 253 2.97 -36.90 47.69
N TYR A 254 4.02 -36.97 46.84
CA TYR A 254 4.78 -38.14 46.31
C TYR A 254 4.21 -38.78 45.01
N GLU A 255 4.93 -39.11 43.92
CA GLU A 255 6.33 -39.10 43.43
C GLU A 255 6.28 -39.14 41.87
N PRO A 256 7.36 -38.88 41.09
CA PRO A 256 7.29 -38.66 39.64
C PRO A 256 7.23 -39.97 38.86
N THR A 257 6.13 -40.20 38.14
CA THR A 257 6.04 -41.27 37.12
C THR A 257 5.99 -40.68 35.73
N ALA A 258 6.87 -41.20 34.88
CA ALA A 258 7.09 -40.79 33.51
C ALA A 258 5.85 -40.93 32.61
N LEU A 259 5.82 -40.05 31.60
CA LEU A 259 5.22 -40.23 30.27
C LEU A 259 3.72 -40.54 30.20
N ARG A 260 2.92 -39.48 30.02
CA ARG A 260 1.88 -39.45 28.99
C ARG A 260 1.88 -38.10 28.27
N GLN A 261 2.60 -38.05 27.14
CA GLN A 261 2.34 -37.06 26.10
C GLN A 261 0.90 -37.24 25.64
N ASN A 262 0.00 -36.38 26.11
CA ASN A 262 -1.24 -36.15 25.38
C ASN A 262 -0.84 -35.50 24.06
N GLN A 263 -1.00 -36.23 22.96
CA GLN A 263 -1.00 -35.69 21.61
C GLN A 263 -2.17 -34.70 21.47
N SER A 264 -1.98 -33.49 21.97
CA SER A 264 -2.69 -32.33 21.46
C SER A 264 -2.28 -32.17 20.00
N GLN A 265 -3.25 -32.07 19.08
CA GLN A 265 -3.04 -31.81 17.66
C GLN A 265 -1.92 -30.78 17.46
N VAL A 266 -0.74 -31.26 17.06
CA VAL A 266 0.41 -30.41 16.79
C VAL A 266 0.03 -29.57 15.56
N GLY A 267 -0.06 -28.25 15.75
CA GLY A 267 -0.32 -27.33 14.64
C GLY A 267 0.72 -27.50 13.54
N ARG A 268 0.35 -27.19 12.29
CA ARG A 268 1.27 -27.26 11.13
C ARG A 268 2.58 -26.56 11.46
N ASP A 269 3.69 -27.22 11.17
CA ASP A 269 5.01 -26.59 11.19
C ASP A 269 5.07 -25.52 10.09
N LYS A 270 5.22 -24.26 10.51
CA LYS A 270 5.32 -23.10 9.61
C LYS A 270 6.72 -22.90 9.05
N TRP A 271 7.72 -23.66 9.52
CA TRP A 271 9.08 -23.63 8.98
C TRP A 271 9.24 -24.49 7.73
N CYS A 272 8.25 -25.33 7.43
CA CYS A 272 8.24 -26.23 6.29
C CYS A 272 6.98 -26.00 5.45
N ASP A 273 7.15 -25.88 4.14
CA ASP A 273 6.01 -25.89 3.25
C ASP A 273 5.33 -27.25 3.17
N VAL A 274 4.03 -27.23 2.91
CA VAL A 274 3.28 -28.47 2.71
C VAL A 274 3.69 -29.05 1.37
N ALA A 275 4.18 -30.29 1.38
CA ALA A 275 4.42 -31.04 0.15
C ALA A 275 3.09 -31.24 -0.59
N HIS A 276 2.85 -30.41 -1.60
CA HIS A 276 1.62 -30.42 -2.38
C HIS A 276 1.89 -29.92 -3.81
N PRO A 277 1.32 -30.54 -4.87
CA PRO A 277 1.57 -30.11 -6.24
C PRO A 277 1.25 -28.63 -6.51
N PHE A 278 0.24 -28.09 -5.81
CA PHE A 278 -0.18 -26.69 -5.97
C PHE A 278 0.76 -25.70 -5.28
N MET A 279 1.56 -26.14 -4.30
CA MET A 279 2.56 -25.30 -3.66
C MET A 279 3.73 -25.13 -4.63
N PRO A 280 4.10 -23.91 -5.04
CA PRO A 280 5.33 -23.70 -5.79
C PRO A 280 6.56 -24.11 -4.97
N ASN A 281 7.70 -24.34 -5.61
CA ASN A 281 8.90 -24.74 -4.88
C ASN A 281 9.54 -23.52 -4.20
N ILE A 282 10.11 -23.70 -3.00
CA ILE A 282 10.91 -22.64 -2.35
C ILE A 282 12.22 -22.44 -3.12
N ASN A 283 12.68 -21.21 -3.20
CA ASN A 283 14.03 -20.88 -3.65
C ASN A 283 15.11 -21.61 -2.83
N THR A 284 16.14 -22.16 -3.47
CA THR A 284 17.15 -23.01 -2.81
C THR A 284 17.91 -22.30 -1.68
N PHE A 285 18.20 -20.99 -1.81
CA PHE A 285 18.85 -20.20 -0.77
C PHE A 285 17.96 -20.05 0.46
N PHE A 286 16.68 -19.75 0.24
CA PHE A 286 15.71 -19.57 1.31
C PHE A 286 15.28 -20.89 1.94
N ALA A 287 15.19 -21.98 1.18
CA ALA A 287 14.98 -23.32 1.72
C ALA A 287 16.10 -23.73 2.69
N SER A 288 17.36 -23.44 2.30
CA SER A 288 18.52 -23.60 3.18
C SER A 288 18.37 -22.72 4.43
N ALA A 289 18.01 -21.44 4.28
CA ALA A 289 17.84 -20.51 5.40
C ALA A 289 16.77 -20.98 6.41
N MET A 290 15.59 -21.37 5.93
CA MET A 290 14.46 -21.85 6.77
C MET A 290 14.82 -23.12 7.57
N THR A 291 15.74 -23.92 7.05
CA THR A 291 16.25 -25.14 7.72
C THR A 291 17.26 -24.79 8.82
N HIS A 292 18.15 -23.82 8.56
CA HIS A 292 19.31 -23.51 9.41
C HIS A 292 19.09 -22.35 10.38
N ALA A 293 17.99 -21.61 10.27
CA ALA A 293 17.63 -20.58 11.24
C ALA A 293 17.52 -21.17 12.64
N ASP A 294 18.03 -20.44 13.64
CA ASP A 294 17.88 -20.77 15.04
C ASP A 294 16.45 -20.46 15.50
N LYS A 295 15.79 -21.49 16.01
CA LYS A 295 14.36 -21.49 16.38
C LYS A 295 14.17 -21.37 17.88
N ASP A 296 15.23 -21.09 18.64
CA ASP A 296 15.12 -20.83 20.07
C ASP A 296 14.34 -19.52 20.31
N LEU A 297 13.30 -19.62 21.12
CA LEU A 297 12.45 -18.51 21.53
C LEU A 297 13.22 -17.45 22.32
N SER A 298 14.39 -17.78 22.87
CA SER A 298 15.26 -16.83 23.58
C SER A 298 15.79 -15.70 22.67
N HIS A 299 15.86 -15.93 21.36
CA HIS A 299 16.25 -14.92 20.37
C HIS A 299 15.11 -13.94 20.03
N VAL A 300 13.85 -14.31 20.29
CA VAL A 300 12.69 -13.49 19.95
C VAL A 300 12.61 -12.29 20.88
N LYS A 301 12.56 -11.08 20.29
CA LYS A 301 12.48 -9.83 21.05
C LYS A 301 11.22 -9.78 21.93
N PRO A 302 11.29 -9.11 23.09
CA PRO A 302 10.12 -8.91 23.95
C PRO A 302 8.97 -8.22 23.22
N THR A 303 7.73 -8.50 23.61
CA THR A 303 6.52 -8.04 22.92
C THR A 303 6.44 -6.54 22.66
N HIS A 304 7.01 -5.70 23.54
CA HIS A 304 6.99 -4.24 23.39
C HIS A 304 7.97 -3.70 22.34
N ALA A 305 8.96 -4.49 21.95
CA ALA A 305 9.97 -4.14 20.94
C ALA A 305 9.83 -5.00 19.68
N ARG A 306 8.73 -5.75 19.56
CA ARG A 306 8.48 -6.73 18.49
C ARG A 306 7.50 -6.17 17.48
N MET A 307 7.69 -6.51 16.21
CA MET A 307 6.71 -6.26 15.15
C MET A 307 5.45 -7.11 15.36
N ASP A 308 4.36 -6.76 14.68
CA ASP A 308 3.14 -7.57 14.71
C ASP A 308 3.40 -8.94 14.05
N GLU A 309 3.01 -10.02 14.74
CA GLU A 309 3.17 -11.40 14.25
C GLU A 309 2.01 -11.83 13.31
N GLY A 310 1.11 -10.92 12.97
CA GLY A 310 0.05 -11.12 11.99
C GLY A 310 0.55 -11.20 10.54
N TYR A 311 -0.41 -11.25 9.61
CA TYR A 311 -0.16 -11.45 8.18
C TYR A 311 -0.93 -10.44 7.34
N ARG A 312 -0.21 -9.73 6.46
CA ARG A 312 -0.84 -8.85 5.45
C ARG A 312 -1.55 -9.59 4.34
N LEU A 313 -1.17 -10.82 4.05
CA LEU A 313 -1.81 -11.70 3.07
C LEU A 313 -2.11 -13.05 3.72
N PRO A 314 -3.06 -13.84 3.18
CA PRO A 314 -3.32 -15.16 3.74
C PRO A 314 -2.07 -16.06 3.65
N ASP A 315 -1.87 -16.90 4.66
CA ASP A 315 -0.81 -17.91 4.65
C ASP A 315 -0.98 -18.84 3.42
N PRO A 316 0.06 -19.03 2.58
CA PRO A 316 -0.02 -19.86 1.37
C PRO A 316 -0.59 -21.26 1.60
N GLY A 317 -0.30 -21.88 2.75
CA GLY A 317 -0.78 -23.22 3.02
C GLY A 317 -2.22 -23.29 3.54
N LEU A 318 -2.92 -22.16 3.66
CA LEU A 318 -4.38 -22.17 3.75
C LEU A 318 -5.03 -22.72 2.47
N PHE A 319 -4.38 -22.60 1.31
CA PHE A 319 -4.93 -23.03 0.03
C PHE A 319 -4.62 -24.50 -0.33
N VAL A 320 -3.57 -25.08 0.24
CA VAL A 320 -3.12 -26.46 -0.11
C VAL A 320 -3.58 -27.54 0.86
N ASN A 321 -3.95 -27.16 2.09
CA ASN A 321 -4.45 -28.11 3.10
C ASN A 321 -5.95 -28.39 2.98
N ILE A 322 -6.55 -28.05 1.84
CA ILE A 322 -7.99 -28.14 1.63
C ILE A 322 -8.32 -29.47 0.95
N LEU A 323 -8.97 -30.36 1.69
CA LEU A 323 -9.25 -31.73 1.21
C LEU A 323 -10.42 -31.81 0.23
N SER A 324 -11.36 -30.86 0.24
CA SER A 324 -12.52 -30.88 -0.66
C SER A 324 -12.45 -29.81 -1.75
N SER A 325 -12.75 -30.21 -3.00
CA SER A 325 -12.85 -29.33 -4.17
C SER A 325 -13.77 -28.13 -3.92
N GLN A 326 -14.89 -28.36 -3.24
CA GLN A 326 -15.85 -27.31 -2.90
C GLN A 326 -15.29 -26.28 -1.90
N SER A 327 -14.45 -26.71 -0.96
CA SER A 327 -13.79 -25.78 -0.05
C SER A 327 -12.66 -25.03 -0.75
N LEU A 328 -11.90 -25.70 -1.63
CA LEU A 328 -10.83 -25.08 -2.41
C LEU A 328 -11.41 -23.99 -3.32
N LYS A 329 -12.53 -24.29 -4.00
CA LYS A 329 -13.32 -23.30 -4.75
C LYS A 329 -13.64 -22.08 -3.92
N LYS A 330 -14.16 -22.24 -2.69
CA LYS A 330 -14.51 -21.11 -1.82
C LYS A 330 -13.30 -20.26 -1.48
N TYR A 331 -12.18 -20.87 -1.10
CA TYR A 331 -10.96 -20.15 -0.75
C TYR A 331 -10.42 -19.35 -1.94
N LEU A 332 -10.33 -19.98 -3.11
CA LEU A 332 -9.86 -19.32 -4.33
C LEU A 332 -10.82 -18.22 -4.77
N ALA A 333 -12.12 -18.49 -4.80
CA ALA A 333 -13.13 -17.53 -5.23
C ALA A 333 -13.19 -16.32 -4.29
N ASN A 334 -13.17 -16.54 -2.98
CA ASN A 334 -13.19 -15.46 -2.00
C ASN A 334 -11.92 -14.62 -2.07
N TRP A 335 -10.74 -15.27 -2.14
CA TRP A 335 -9.50 -14.54 -2.32
C TRP A 335 -9.53 -13.69 -3.58
N LEU A 336 -9.85 -14.27 -4.74
CA LEU A 336 -9.89 -13.55 -6.02
C LEU A 336 -10.93 -12.41 -6.02
N ALA A 337 -12.08 -12.59 -5.38
CA ALA A 337 -13.12 -11.57 -5.31
C ALA A 337 -12.69 -10.33 -4.52
N CYS A 338 -11.95 -10.51 -3.40
CA CYS A 338 -11.51 -9.39 -2.58
C CYS A 338 -10.06 -8.93 -2.87
N ARG A 339 -9.27 -9.72 -3.61
CA ARG A 339 -7.82 -9.55 -3.84
C ARG A 339 -7.43 -8.12 -4.21
N GLU A 340 -8.03 -7.53 -5.24
CA GLU A 340 -7.62 -6.19 -5.71
C GLU A 340 -7.93 -5.10 -4.69
N SER A 341 -9.08 -5.20 -4.01
CA SER A 341 -9.44 -4.30 -2.92
C SER A 341 -8.46 -4.44 -1.77
N TRP A 342 -8.20 -5.67 -1.35
CA TRP A 342 -7.30 -5.96 -0.24
C TRP A 342 -5.86 -5.51 -0.51
N LEU A 343 -5.32 -5.81 -1.69
CA LEU A 343 -3.96 -5.40 -2.05
C LEU A 343 -3.82 -3.86 -2.13
N ARG A 344 -4.88 -3.16 -2.55
CA ARG A 344 -4.95 -1.70 -2.46
C ARG A 344 -4.98 -1.22 -1.01
N HIS A 345 -5.77 -1.87 -0.16
CA HIS A 345 -5.89 -1.55 1.27
C HIS A 345 -4.52 -1.72 1.96
N VAL A 346 -3.85 -2.86 1.76
CA VAL A 346 -2.49 -3.11 2.30
C VAL A 346 -1.47 -2.07 1.83
N TYR A 347 -1.57 -1.62 0.58
CA TYR A 347 -0.66 -0.62 0.03
C TYR A 347 -0.91 0.80 0.56
N MET A 348 -2.18 1.17 0.76
CA MET A 348 -2.57 2.55 1.14
C MET A 348 -2.62 2.77 2.65
N SER A 349 -3.15 1.79 3.39
CA SER A 349 -3.41 1.90 4.83
C SER A 349 -3.47 0.50 5.43
N PRO A 350 -2.34 -0.17 5.65
CA PRO A 350 -2.34 -1.53 6.17
C PRO A 350 -3.05 -1.60 7.53
N PRO A 351 -3.84 -2.66 7.81
CA PRO A 351 -4.55 -2.81 9.07
C PRO A 351 -3.55 -2.92 10.24
N SER A 352 -3.88 -2.26 11.34
CA SER A 352 -3.12 -2.33 12.59
C SER A 352 -4.09 -2.59 13.76
N PRO A 353 -4.01 -3.75 14.44
CA PRO A 353 -3.08 -4.86 14.21
C PRO A 353 -3.36 -5.62 12.90
N LEU A 354 -2.42 -6.45 12.47
CA LEU A 354 -2.56 -7.30 11.30
C LEU A 354 -3.46 -8.53 11.59
N PRO A 355 -4.21 -9.02 10.57
CA PRO A 355 -5.01 -10.23 10.72
C PRO A 355 -4.15 -11.45 11.04
N ARG A 356 -4.65 -12.34 11.91
CA ARG A 356 -3.99 -13.63 12.19
C ARG A 356 -4.40 -14.69 11.19
N SER A 357 -3.66 -15.80 11.11
CA SER A 357 -3.97 -16.92 10.21
C SER A 357 -5.41 -17.43 10.36
N GLN A 358 -5.99 -17.37 11.57
CA GLN A 358 -7.39 -17.75 11.79
C GLN A 358 -8.37 -16.73 11.22
N SER A 359 -8.11 -15.41 11.36
CA SER A 359 -8.93 -14.36 10.76
C SER A 359 -8.96 -14.49 9.23
N TRP A 360 -7.81 -14.80 8.63
CA TRP A 360 -7.72 -15.11 7.20
C TRP A 360 -8.54 -16.34 6.81
N ARG A 361 -8.45 -17.42 7.58
CA ARG A 361 -9.26 -18.63 7.37
C ARG A 361 -10.76 -18.33 7.46
N ASP A 362 -11.17 -17.55 8.45
CA ASP A 362 -12.55 -17.18 8.69
C ASP A 362 -13.11 -16.35 7.51
N LEU A 363 -12.32 -15.42 6.96
CA LEU A 363 -12.68 -14.69 5.74
C LEU A 363 -12.81 -15.64 4.53
N LEU A 364 -11.79 -16.46 4.28
CA LEU A 364 -11.72 -17.30 3.07
C LEU A 364 -12.78 -18.41 3.04
N ILE A 365 -13.29 -18.86 4.19
CA ILE A 365 -14.38 -19.83 4.25
C ILE A 365 -15.78 -19.18 4.20
N THR A 366 -15.87 -17.86 4.37
CA THR A 366 -17.15 -17.15 4.48
C THR A 366 -17.98 -17.33 3.21
N GLN A 367 -19.22 -17.77 3.38
CA GLN A 367 -20.26 -17.64 2.37
C GLN A 367 -21.28 -16.64 2.91
N PRO A 368 -21.29 -15.42 2.39
CA PRO A 368 -22.29 -14.44 2.78
C PRO A 368 -23.67 -14.92 2.33
N THR A 369 -24.53 -15.23 3.29
CA THR A 369 -25.97 -15.36 3.07
C THR A 369 -26.57 -13.97 2.96
N THR A 370 -27.52 -13.79 2.04
CA THR A 370 -28.35 -12.60 1.95
C THR A 370 -28.89 -12.27 3.35
N PRO A 371 -28.79 -11.02 3.85
CA PRO A 371 -29.46 -10.66 5.08
C PRO A 371 -30.96 -10.86 4.89
N GLN A 372 -31.50 -11.93 5.48
CA GLN A 372 -32.93 -12.02 5.72
C GLN A 372 -33.28 -10.84 6.63
N PRO A 373 -34.33 -10.06 6.34
CA PRO A 373 -34.82 -9.05 7.28
C PRO A 373 -35.18 -9.78 8.57
N SER A 374 -34.34 -9.60 9.60
CA SER A 374 -34.64 -10.14 10.91
C SER A 374 -35.87 -9.40 11.43
N SER A 375 -36.94 -10.16 11.58
CA SER A 375 -38.08 -9.80 12.41
C SER A 375 -37.56 -9.33 13.78
N SER A 376 -37.70 -8.03 14.02
CA SER A 376 -37.86 -7.37 15.31
C SER A 376 -37.76 -8.27 16.55
N SER A 377 -36.55 -8.47 17.04
CA SER A 377 -36.32 -8.60 18.49
C SER A 377 -34.92 -8.09 18.82
N GLY A 378 -34.87 -7.01 19.61
CA GLY A 378 -33.65 -6.30 20.00
C GLY A 378 -32.79 -7.06 21.01
N GLN A 379 -32.35 -8.27 20.67
CA GLN A 379 -31.29 -8.95 21.40
C GLN A 379 -29.99 -8.93 20.60
N MET A 380 -29.01 -8.18 21.11
CA MET A 380 -27.61 -8.32 20.69
C MET A 380 -27.20 -9.79 20.80
N PRO A 381 -26.72 -10.44 19.73
CA PRO A 381 -26.30 -11.84 19.81
C PRO A 381 -25.00 -11.94 20.62
N SER A 382 -25.12 -12.19 21.93
CA SER A 382 -24.00 -12.32 22.88
C SER A 382 -23.27 -13.67 22.81
N GLY A 383 -23.14 -14.25 21.61
CA GLY A 383 -22.55 -15.58 21.36
C GLY A 383 -21.17 -15.54 20.67
N LYS A 384 -20.50 -16.71 20.58
CA LYS A 384 -19.23 -16.89 19.84
C LYS A 384 -19.31 -16.42 18.37
N THR A 385 -20.49 -16.51 17.75
CA THR A 385 -20.78 -16.05 16.38
C THR A 385 -20.79 -14.52 16.24
N GLY A 386 -21.33 -13.78 17.22
CA GLY A 386 -21.30 -12.31 17.24
C GLY A 386 -19.89 -11.74 17.41
N LYS A 387 -19.05 -12.39 18.22
CA LYS A 387 -17.62 -12.03 18.40
C LYS A 387 -16.78 -12.33 17.16
N SER A 388 -17.09 -13.39 16.42
CA SER A 388 -16.41 -13.74 15.16
C SER A 388 -16.75 -12.72 14.07
N LYS A 389 -18.03 -12.36 13.93
CA LYS A 389 -18.49 -11.34 12.97
C LYS A 389 -17.87 -9.97 13.24
N ALA A 390 -17.86 -9.50 14.49
CA ALA A 390 -17.23 -8.23 14.85
C ALA A 390 -15.70 -8.21 14.59
N LYS A 391 -15.01 -9.34 14.73
CA LYS A 391 -13.58 -9.45 14.39
C LYS A 391 -13.33 -9.45 12.88
N LEU A 392 -14.21 -10.06 12.11
CA LEU A 392 -14.14 -10.01 10.64
C LEU A 392 -14.45 -8.61 10.14
N ASP A 393 -15.48 -7.94 10.67
CA ASP A 393 -15.83 -6.56 10.31
C ASP A 393 -14.70 -5.58 10.65
N LEU A 394 -13.96 -5.81 11.75
CA LEU A 394 -12.83 -4.97 12.16
C LEU A 394 -11.70 -4.95 11.11
N PHE A 395 -11.39 -6.10 10.49
CA PHE A 395 -10.28 -6.21 9.55
C PHE A 395 -10.73 -6.14 8.09
N PHE A 396 -11.93 -6.62 7.78
CA PHE A 396 -12.36 -7.00 6.43
C PHE A 396 -13.75 -6.45 6.05
N GLY A 397 -14.21 -5.35 6.67
CA GLY A 397 -15.57 -4.83 6.44
C GLY A 397 -15.91 -4.57 4.97
N ASP A 398 -14.98 -3.96 4.23
CA ASP A 398 -15.14 -3.71 2.79
C ASP A 398 -15.07 -5.02 1.99
N GLU A 399 -14.15 -5.92 2.33
CA GLU A 399 -13.98 -7.21 1.68
C GLU A 399 -15.20 -8.10 1.87
N LEU A 400 -15.81 -8.13 3.06
CA LEU A 400 -17.06 -8.87 3.31
C LEU A 400 -18.20 -8.36 2.43
N SER A 401 -18.27 -7.05 2.22
CA SER A 401 -19.26 -6.43 1.33
C SER A 401 -19.04 -6.86 -0.13
N LEU A 402 -17.78 -6.95 -0.57
CA LEU A 402 -17.42 -7.49 -1.89
C LEU A 402 -17.77 -8.97 -2.03
N LEU A 403 -17.50 -9.79 -1.01
CA LEU A 403 -17.88 -11.21 -1.02
C LEU A 403 -19.40 -11.37 -1.13
N CYS A 404 -20.19 -10.57 -0.39
CA CYS A 404 -21.65 -10.53 -0.51
C CYS A 404 -22.10 -10.27 -1.95
N GLN A 405 -21.59 -9.20 -2.55
CA GLN A 405 -21.92 -8.83 -3.93
C GLN A 405 -21.52 -9.92 -4.92
N PHE A 406 -20.34 -10.51 -4.76
CA PHE A 406 -19.84 -11.58 -5.60
C PHE A 406 -20.74 -12.82 -5.58
N TRP A 407 -21.06 -13.36 -4.39
CA TRP A 407 -21.84 -14.60 -4.28
C TRP A 407 -23.32 -14.44 -4.65
N THR A 408 -23.89 -13.25 -4.46
CA THR A 408 -25.26 -12.91 -4.88
C THR A 408 -25.37 -12.48 -6.35
N GLY A 409 -24.25 -12.15 -6.98
CA GLY A 409 -24.17 -11.58 -8.32
C GLY A 409 -23.77 -12.60 -9.40
N SER A 410 -23.01 -12.12 -10.39
CA SER A 410 -22.61 -12.89 -11.58
C SER A 410 -21.59 -14.01 -11.30
N GLN A 411 -20.97 -14.02 -10.13
CA GLN A 411 -19.89 -14.95 -9.75
C GLN A 411 -18.75 -15.03 -10.79
N MET A 412 -18.52 -13.92 -11.49
CA MET A 412 -17.46 -13.77 -12.48
C MET A 412 -16.27 -13.04 -11.85
N LEU A 413 -15.11 -13.68 -11.85
CA LEU A 413 -13.86 -13.18 -11.27
C LEU A 413 -12.94 -12.62 -12.36
N GLN A 414 -12.04 -11.74 -11.95
CA GLN A 414 -10.93 -11.25 -12.77
C GLN A 414 -9.61 -11.75 -12.19
N TRP A 415 -8.75 -12.26 -13.06
CA TRP A 415 -7.38 -12.65 -12.72
C TRP A 415 -6.46 -12.23 -13.86
N ARG A 416 -5.68 -11.17 -13.66
CA ARG A 416 -4.64 -10.73 -14.63
C ARG A 416 -5.20 -10.56 -16.05
N GLY A 417 -6.34 -9.87 -16.15
CA GLY A 417 -7.06 -9.65 -17.41
C GLY A 417 -7.88 -10.84 -17.91
N GLN A 418 -7.83 -12.00 -17.26
CA GLN A 418 -8.62 -13.17 -17.58
C GLN A 418 -9.92 -13.20 -16.76
N LYS A 419 -11.02 -13.56 -17.42
CA LYS A 419 -12.30 -13.82 -16.75
C LYS A 419 -12.35 -15.27 -16.28
N ILE A 420 -12.71 -15.48 -15.02
CA ILE A 420 -12.82 -16.81 -14.42
C ILE A 420 -14.21 -16.96 -13.82
N GLU A 421 -14.97 -17.95 -14.26
CA GLU A 421 -16.23 -18.30 -13.62
C GLU A 421 -15.98 -19.09 -12.34
N ALA A 422 -16.62 -18.69 -11.22
CA ALA A 422 -16.41 -19.34 -9.93
C ALA A 422 -16.67 -20.85 -9.95
N ALA A 423 -17.58 -21.32 -10.81
CA ALA A 423 -17.86 -22.74 -10.99
C ALA A 423 -16.62 -23.54 -11.41
N THR A 424 -15.75 -22.97 -12.25
CA THR A 424 -14.54 -23.64 -12.75
C THR A 424 -13.49 -23.86 -11.64
N LEU A 425 -13.55 -23.10 -10.55
CA LEU A 425 -12.63 -23.23 -9.40
C LEU A 425 -12.91 -24.45 -8.52
N GLU A 426 -13.95 -25.24 -8.81
CA GLU A 426 -14.11 -26.56 -8.18
C GLU A 426 -13.05 -27.55 -8.65
N ASN A 427 -12.66 -27.47 -9.93
CA ASN A 427 -11.56 -28.23 -10.52
C ASN A 427 -10.65 -27.28 -11.32
N PRO A 428 -9.94 -26.37 -10.64
CA PRO A 428 -9.17 -25.33 -11.32
C PRO A 428 -7.95 -25.93 -12.03
N PRO A 429 -7.50 -25.34 -13.16
CA PRO A 429 -6.25 -25.71 -13.78
C PRO A 429 -5.10 -25.61 -12.78
N HIS A 430 -4.25 -26.63 -12.71
CA HIS A 430 -3.13 -26.70 -11.76
C HIS A 430 -2.26 -25.44 -11.80
N ARG A 431 -1.95 -24.96 -13.01
CA ARG A 431 -1.13 -23.77 -13.22
C ARG A 431 -1.74 -22.49 -12.64
N LEU A 432 -3.07 -22.35 -12.68
CA LEU A 432 -3.78 -21.20 -12.13
C LEU A 432 -3.58 -21.12 -10.61
N ILE A 433 -3.73 -22.26 -9.92
CA ILE A 433 -3.57 -22.32 -8.46
C ILE A 433 -2.13 -21.99 -8.06
N GLN A 434 -1.15 -22.58 -8.76
CA GLN A 434 0.27 -22.28 -8.54
C GLN A 434 0.59 -20.80 -8.71
N GLN A 435 0.02 -20.16 -9.74
CA GLN A 435 0.17 -18.73 -9.98
C GLN A 435 -0.43 -17.87 -8.86
N ILE A 436 -1.60 -18.24 -8.36
CA ILE A 436 -2.25 -17.54 -7.24
C ILE A 436 -1.41 -17.66 -5.98
N ILE A 437 -0.96 -18.88 -5.64
CA ILE A 437 -0.14 -19.12 -4.44
C ILE A 437 1.23 -18.45 -4.57
N TYR A 438 1.85 -18.51 -5.75
CA TYR A 438 3.13 -17.83 -6.02
C TYR A 438 3.03 -16.32 -5.77
N GLU A 439 1.97 -15.67 -6.25
CA GLU A 439 1.78 -14.24 -6.00
C GLU A 439 1.61 -13.94 -4.50
N ILE A 440 0.87 -14.78 -3.77
CA ILE A 440 0.73 -14.63 -2.33
C ILE A 440 2.10 -14.75 -1.65
N CYS A 441 2.93 -15.73 -2.03
CA CYS A 441 4.28 -15.88 -1.49
C CYS A 441 5.15 -14.65 -1.77
N GLU A 442 5.20 -14.22 -3.03
CA GLU A 442 6.03 -13.13 -3.51
C GLU A 442 5.61 -11.78 -2.91
N GLN A 443 4.30 -11.49 -2.83
CA GLN A 443 3.78 -10.27 -2.17
C GLN A 443 3.99 -10.30 -0.66
N SER A 444 3.79 -11.46 -0.02
CA SER A 444 4.03 -11.59 1.42
C SER A 444 5.49 -11.31 1.75
N PHE A 445 6.43 -11.89 0.99
CA PHE A 445 7.86 -11.63 1.13
C PHE A 445 8.19 -10.14 0.96
N ARG A 446 7.68 -9.49 -0.09
CA ARG A 446 7.92 -8.06 -0.36
C ARG A 446 7.50 -7.17 0.81
N TYR A 447 6.30 -7.39 1.35
CA TYR A 447 5.83 -6.57 2.46
C TYR A 447 6.49 -6.94 3.80
N ASP A 448 6.75 -8.21 4.06
CA ASP A 448 7.48 -8.66 5.26
C ASP A 448 8.90 -8.06 5.27
N LEU A 449 9.57 -8.01 4.12
CA LEU A 449 10.88 -7.35 3.96
C LEU A 449 10.80 -5.84 4.18
N LEU A 450 9.81 -5.17 3.59
CA LEU A 450 9.64 -3.73 3.72
C LEU A 450 9.43 -3.31 5.18
N GLU A 451 8.57 -4.02 5.90
CA GLU A 451 8.27 -3.69 7.29
C GLU A 451 9.45 -4.01 8.21
N LEU A 452 10.13 -5.13 7.98
CA LEU A 452 11.33 -5.48 8.75
C LEU A 452 12.42 -4.43 8.53
N ASP A 453 12.58 -3.98 7.29
CA ASP A 453 13.52 -2.91 6.95
C ASP A 453 13.16 -1.60 7.67
N GLU A 454 11.90 -1.20 7.63
CA GLU A 454 11.44 0.00 8.33
C GLU A 454 11.65 -0.10 9.85
N HIS A 455 11.44 -1.28 10.42
CA HIS A 455 11.62 -1.55 11.85
C HIS A 455 13.10 -1.50 12.27
N LEU A 456 13.99 -2.15 11.53
CA LEU A 456 15.41 -2.26 11.89
C LEU A 456 16.24 -1.06 11.46
N ALA A 457 15.87 -0.42 10.35
CA ALA A 457 16.59 0.72 9.77
C ALA A 457 15.86 2.07 10.01
N GLY A 458 14.90 2.11 10.94
CA GLY A 458 14.06 3.28 11.21
C GLY A 458 14.82 4.56 11.60
N HIS A 459 16.05 4.45 12.09
CA HIS A 459 16.92 5.60 12.36
C HIS A 459 17.28 6.40 11.09
N MET A 460 17.25 5.78 9.91
CA MET A 460 17.45 6.43 8.61
C MET A 460 16.19 7.16 8.09
N ARG A 461 15.06 7.12 8.81
CA ARG A 461 13.76 7.67 8.38
C ARG A 461 13.74 9.20 8.23
N LEU A 462 14.60 9.92 8.96
CA LEU A 462 14.60 11.38 9.00
C LEU A 462 15.33 12.03 7.82
N ASP A 463 16.28 11.32 7.19
CA ASP A 463 17.00 11.81 6.02
C ASP A 463 16.27 11.40 4.73
N ARG A 464 15.82 12.41 3.97
CA ARG A 464 15.11 12.20 2.70
C ARG A 464 15.98 11.53 1.65
N GLU A 465 17.27 11.84 1.58
CA GLU A 465 18.18 11.26 0.59
C GLU A 465 18.48 9.80 0.96
N ALA A 466 18.80 9.52 2.22
CA ALA A 466 18.98 8.15 2.71
C ALA A 466 17.73 7.29 2.50
N LYS A 467 16.54 7.81 2.82
CA LYS A 467 15.27 7.13 2.58
C LYS A 467 15.07 6.82 1.10
N LYS A 468 15.38 7.76 0.20
CA LYS A 468 15.26 7.54 -1.25
C LYS A 468 16.23 6.46 -1.75
N CYS A 469 17.52 6.54 -1.39
CA CYS A 469 18.50 5.53 -1.78
C CYS A 469 18.13 4.15 -1.24
N ARG A 470 17.57 4.09 -0.01
CA ARG A 470 17.09 2.83 0.57
C ARG A 470 15.90 2.24 -0.19
N MET A 471 14.96 3.09 -0.61
CA MET A 471 13.85 2.65 -1.47
C MET A 471 14.32 2.17 -2.85
N GLU A 472 15.34 2.81 -3.44
CA GLU A 472 15.95 2.36 -4.70
C GLU A 472 16.58 0.98 -4.56
N LEU A 473 17.29 0.72 -3.44
CA LEU A 473 17.82 -0.61 -3.12
C LEU A 473 16.71 -1.64 -2.96
N LEU A 474 15.69 -1.35 -2.15
CA LEU A 474 14.55 -2.25 -1.94
C LEU A 474 13.83 -2.57 -3.25
N HIS A 475 13.62 -1.58 -4.12
CA HIS A 475 13.04 -1.79 -5.44
C HIS A 475 13.96 -2.65 -6.32
N GLY A 476 15.28 -2.42 -6.25
CA GLY A 476 16.30 -3.16 -6.99
C GLY A 476 16.46 -4.63 -6.62
N ILE A 477 15.83 -5.10 -5.54
CA ILE A 477 15.76 -6.54 -5.21
C ILE A 477 14.81 -7.29 -6.16
N PHE A 478 13.88 -6.57 -6.80
CA PHE A 478 12.83 -7.15 -7.61
C PHE A 478 12.97 -6.77 -9.10
N PRO A 479 12.80 -7.71 -10.04
CA PRO A 479 12.92 -7.46 -11.49
C PRO A 479 12.08 -6.31 -12.01
N GLN A 480 10.89 -6.12 -11.43
CA GLN A 480 9.97 -5.06 -11.87
C GLN A 480 10.27 -3.69 -11.26
N HIS A 481 11.33 -3.56 -10.45
CA HIS A 481 11.67 -2.36 -9.67
C HIS A 481 10.47 -1.77 -8.92
N ALA A 482 9.67 -2.65 -8.33
CA ALA A 482 8.43 -2.29 -7.63
C ALA A 482 8.20 -3.22 -6.44
N LEU A 483 7.68 -2.66 -5.35
CA LEU A 483 7.34 -3.42 -4.13
C LEU A 483 6.03 -4.20 -4.23
N SER A 484 5.34 -4.09 -5.37
CA SER A 484 4.10 -4.80 -5.63
C SER A 484 4.01 -5.24 -7.10
N MET A 485 3.35 -6.37 -7.33
CA MET A 485 3.19 -7.05 -8.61
C MET A 485 1.73 -7.37 -8.99
N TRP A 486 0.73 -6.75 -8.32
CA TRP A 486 -0.66 -7.18 -8.44
C TRP A 486 -1.31 -6.90 -9.81
N ASP A 487 -0.75 -5.98 -10.59
CA ASP A 487 -1.23 -5.55 -11.90
C ASP A 487 -0.27 -5.87 -13.06
N LYS A 488 0.92 -6.41 -12.76
CA LYS A 488 1.96 -6.72 -13.76
C LYS A 488 1.99 -8.19 -14.09
N ASP A 489 1.96 -8.58 -15.35
CA ASP A 489 2.08 -9.98 -15.78
C ASP A 489 3.31 -10.68 -15.17
N PHE A 490 3.18 -11.99 -14.94
CA PHE A 490 4.32 -12.79 -14.49
C PHE A 490 5.40 -12.83 -15.56
N SER A 491 6.66 -12.79 -15.12
CA SER A 491 7.81 -13.02 -15.99
C SER A 491 7.70 -14.41 -16.63
N THR A 492 8.25 -14.59 -17.83
CA THR A 492 8.20 -15.89 -18.54
C THR A 492 9.19 -16.91 -18.02
N ARG A 493 10.09 -16.49 -17.12
CA ARG A 493 11.11 -17.32 -16.44
C ARG A 493 11.25 -16.87 -15.00
N ASN A 494 11.92 -17.66 -14.17
CA ASN A 494 12.29 -17.17 -12.84
C ASN A 494 13.38 -16.10 -12.96
N ASP A 495 13.19 -14.98 -12.27
CA ASP A 495 14.07 -13.82 -12.26
C ASP A 495 14.22 -13.26 -10.83
N GLY A 496 15.05 -12.24 -10.66
CA GLY A 496 15.26 -11.64 -9.35
C GLY A 496 16.09 -12.53 -8.43
N LEU A 497 15.71 -12.57 -7.16
CA LEU A 497 16.27 -13.54 -6.20
C LEU A 497 15.99 -15.00 -6.59
N ASN A 498 15.03 -15.24 -7.49
CA ASN A 498 14.62 -16.55 -7.97
C ASN A 498 15.28 -16.96 -9.29
N ALA A 499 16.18 -16.14 -9.85
CA ALA A 499 16.81 -16.46 -11.12
C ALA A 499 17.59 -17.80 -11.05
N GLU A 500 17.48 -18.59 -12.11
CA GLU A 500 18.10 -19.92 -12.20
C GLU A 500 19.62 -19.84 -12.31
N SER A 501 20.12 -18.85 -13.07
CA SER A 501 21.53 -18.61 -13.19
C SER A 501 22.01 -17.70 -12.06
N PHE A 502 23.14 -18.08 -11.48
CA PHE A 502 23.81 -17.29 -10.46
C PHE A 502 24.12 -15.86 -10.94
N GLN A 503 24.49 -15.72 -12.22
CA GLN A 503 24.83 -14.43 -12.84
C GLN A 503 23.62 -13.51 -12.94
N ASP A 504 22.44 -14.06 -13.26
CA ASP A 504 21.20 -13.29 -13.33
C ASP A 504 20.69 -12.88 -11.94
N ALA A 505 20.95 -13.70 -10.91
CA ALA A 505 20.53 -13.43 -9.52
C ALA A 505 21.41 -12.36 -8.83
N LEU A 506 22.68 -12.24 -9.24
CA LEU A 506 23.70 -11.42 -8.57
C LEU A 506 23.29 -9.96 -8.34
N PRO A 507 22.76 -9.20 -9.33
CA PRO A 507 22.40 -7.80 -9.10
C PRO A 507 21.32 -7.63 -8.02
N TYR A 508 20.38 -8.57 -7.95
CA TYR A 508 19.28 -8.56 -6.97
C TYR A 508 19.78 -8.91 -5.58
N PHE A 509 20.67 -9.91 -5.48
CA PHE A 509 21.31 -10.26 -4.23
C PHE A 509 22.27 -9.18 -3.72
N GLU A 510 22.92 -8.41 -4.59
CA GLU A 510 23.74 -7.27 -4.18
C GLU A 510 22.88 -6.16 -3.58
N ASN A 511 21.74 -5.83 -4.21
CA ASN A 511 20.77 -4.89 -3.63
C ASN A 511 20.22 -5.41 -2.29
N PHE A 512 19.90 -6.70 -2.22
CA PHE A 512 19.42 -7.34 -1.00
C PHE A 512 20.47 -7.27 0.12
N ARG A 513 21.73 -7.62 -0.17
CA ARG A 513 22.86 -7.50 0.75
C ARG A 513 23.02 -6.07 1.25
N GLN A 514 22.94 -5.07 0.38
CA GLN A 514 23.06 -3.66 0.77
C GLN A 514 21.94 -3.20 1.73
N VAL A 515 20.73 -3.74 1.58
CA VAL A 515 19.66 -3.52 2.56
C VAL A 515 20.02 -4.15 3.90
N LEU A 516 20.44 -5.43 3.88
CA LEU A 516 20.73 -6.22 5.08
C LEU A 516 21.92 -5.70 5.90
N ILE A 517 22.99 -5.20 5.28
CA ILE A 517 24.17 -4.72 6.03
C ILE A 517 23.93 -3.50 6.90
N ALA A 518 22.82 -2.79 6.66
CA ALA A 518 22.42 -1.64 7.46
C ALA A 518 21.58 -2.04 8.68
N TRP A 519 21.21 -3.31 8.81
CA TRP A 519 20.52 -3.83 9.98
C TRP A 519 21.51 -4.17 11.09
N ASP A 520 21.07 -3.99 12.33
CA ASP A 520 21.85 -4.39 13.49
C ASP A 520 22.15 -5.89 13.46
N GLY A 521 23.40 -6.26 13.77
CA GLY A 521 23.83 -7.66 13.78
C GLY A 521 24.22 -8.22 12.40
N ALA A 522 24.31 -7.39 11.37
CA ALA A 522 24.76 -7.81 10.04
C ALA A 522 26.12 -8.56 10.09
N PRO A 523 26.17 -9.82 9.61
CA PRO A 523 27.39 -10.62 9.59
C PRO A 523 28.55 -9.93 8.86
N GLN A 524 29.78 -10.12 9.36
CA GLN A 524 30.96 -9.43 8.85
C GLN A 524 31.27 -9.79 7.38
N ASP A 525 30.96 -11.03 6.99
CA ASP A 525 31.12 -11.52 5.63
C ASP A 525 30.15 -10.85 4.64
N LEU A 526 28.99 -10.35 5.10
CA LEU A 526 28.07 -9.59 4.27
C LEU A 526 28.53 -8.15 4.02
N LYS A 527 29.50 -7.60 4.77
CA LYS A 527 29.91 -6.20 4.61
C LYS A 527 30.64 -5.92 3.29
N GLN A 528 31.25 -6.94 2.68
CA GLN A 528 31.92 -6.82 1.39
C GLN A 528 30.93 -7.00 0.23
N PRO A 529 31.04 -6.20 -0.86
CA PRO A 529 30.19 -6.34 -2.03
C PRO A 529 30.50 -7.62 -2.80
N PHE A 530 29.54 -8.10 -3.60
CA PHE A 530 29.85 -9.08 -4.63
C PHE A 530 30.79 -8.46 -5.69
N THR A 531 31.90 -9.13 -6.00
CA THR A 531 32.83 -8.70 -7.06
C THR A 531 32.88 -9.72 -8.17
N GLU A 532 33.16 -9.29 -9.41
CA GLU A 532 33.29 -10.21 -10.54
C GLU A 532 34.39 -11.25 -10.31
N SER A 533 35.52 -10.84 -9.71
CA SER A 533 36.68 -11.66 -9.40
C SER A 533 36.49 -12.70 -8.30
N MET A 534 35.40 -12.61 -7.53
CA MET A 534 35.15 -13.52 -6.42
C MET A 534 34.80 -14.94 -6.92
N PRO A 535 35.35 -16.01 -6.29
CA PRO A 535 35.02 -17.38 -6.65
C PRO A 535 33.51 -17.66 -6.52
N GLU A 536 32.96 -18.46 -7.44
CA GLU A 536 31.53 -18.78 -7.46
C GLU A 536 31.02 -19.40 -6.16
N GLY A 537 31.81 -20.31 -5.56
CA GLY A 537 31.47 -20.92 -4.27
C GLY A 537 31.39 -19.91 -3.12
N GLU A 538 32.22 -18.85 -3.15
CA GLU A 538 32.18 -17.79 -2.14
C GLU A 538 30.94 -16.90 -2.33
N LYS A 539 30.62 -16.54 -3.58
CA LYS A 539 29.40 -15.80 -3.89
C LYS A 539 28.15 -16.59 -3.46
N TRP A 540 28.12 -17.89 -3.74
CA TRP A 540 27.03 -18.78 -3.33
C TRP A 540 26.86 -18.81 -1.81
N GLN A 541 27.96 -18.93 -1.07
CA GLN A 541 27.91 -18.91 0.39
C GLN A 541 27.40 -17.58 0.93
N ARG A 542 27.80 -16.46 0.31
CA ARG A 542 27.35 -15.13 0.69
C ARG A 542 25.86 -14.90 0.39
N MET A 543 25.33 -15.43 -0.72
CA MET A 543 23.89 -15.42 -1.02
C MET A 543 23.09 -16.25 0.01
N LYS A 544 23.59 -17.44 0.38
CA LYS A 544 23.01 -18.23 1.48
C LYS A 544 22.99 -17.46 2.79
N GLN A 545 24.08 -16.76 3.12
CA GLN A 545 24.17 -15.96 4.32
C GLN A 545 23.18 -14.78 4.31
N CYS A 546 22.95 -14.13 3.15
CA CYS A 546 21.92 -13.11 3.02
C CYS A 546 20.53 -13.65 3.35
N ALA A 547 20.16 -14.81 2.76
CA ALA A 547 18.88 -15.45 3.02
C ALA A 547 18.72 -15.87 4.49
N LEU A 548 19.76 -16.48 5.08
CA LEU A 548 19.77 -16.89 6.49
C LEU A 548 19.62 -15.70 7.44
N PHE A 549 20.41 -14.64 7.22
CA PHE A 549 20.34 -13.45 8.05
C PHE A 549 18.98 -12.75 7.97
N TYR A 550 18.36 -12.70 6.79
CA TYR A 550 16.99 -12.21 6.64
C TYR A 550 15.98 -13.06 7.45
N VAL A 551 16.00 -14.38 7.27
CA VAL A 551 15.05 -15.28 7.95
C VAL A 551 15.20 -15.19 9.46
N GLN A 552 16.44 -15.18 9.97
CA GLN A 552 16.71 -15.04 11.39
C GLN A 552 16.24 -13.68 11.92
N SER A 553 16.62 -12.58 11.25
CA SER A 553 16.22 -11.24 11.64
C SER A 553 14.70 -11.10 11.69
N PHE A 554 13.99 -11.67 10.71
CA PHE A 554 12.53 -11.65 10.70
C PHE A 554 11.94 -12.43 11.88
N TYR A 555 12.46 -13.63 12.14
CA TYR A 555 12.00 -14.46 13.25
C TYR A 555 12.24 -13.79 14.61
N ASP A 556 13.43 -13.24 14.84
CA ASP A 556 13.79 -12.55 16.07
C ASP A 556 12.88 -11.34 16.34
N ASN A 557 12.44 -10.64 15.29
CA ASN A 557 11.62 -9.43 15.40
C ASN A 557 10.11 -9.66 15.32
N THR A 558 9.63 -10.87 15.02
CA THR A 558 8.18 -11.17 14.90
C THR A 558 7.74 -12.38 15.73
N GLY A 559 8.63 -13.32 16.00
CA GLY A 559 8.31 -14.62 16.61
C GLY A 559 7.64 -15.63 15.66
N ARG A 560 7.53 -15.33 14.36
CA ARG A 560 7.06 -16.28 13.33
C ARG A 560 8.07 -16.36 12.17
N PRO A 561 8.14 -17.50 11.45
CA PRO A 561 8.91 -17.53 10.21
C PRO A 561 8.30 -16.57 9.15
N PRO A 562 9.13 -15.98 8.28
CA PRO A 562 8.64 -15.21 7.14
C PRO A 562 8.03 -16.12 6.07
N VAL A 563 7.19 -15.54 5.22
CA VAL A 563 6.91 -16.16 3.92
C VAL A 563 8.07 -15.83 2.98
N VAL A 564 8.69 -16.85 2.39
CA VAL A 564 9.93 -16.71 1.61
C VAL A 564 9.68 -16.79 0.09
N PRO A 565 10.62 -16.32 -0.75
CA PRO A 565 10.52 -16.42 -2.20
C PRO A 565 10.37 -17.86 -2.69
N HIS A 566 9.47 -18.02 -3.65
CA HIS A 566 9.18 -19.28 -4.32
C HIS A 566 9.48 -19.15 -5.83
N ILE A 567 9.70 -20.27 -6.52
CA ILE A 567 9.88 -20.32 -7.96
C ILE A 567 8.58 -20.75 -8.64
N LEU A 568 8.21 -20.05 -9.72
CA LEU A 568 6.98 -20.34 -10.46
C LEU A 568 7.24 -21.30 -11.62
N TYR A 569 8.40 -21.22 -12.25
CA TYR A 569 8.82 -22.13 -13.31
C TYR A 569 9.76 -23.15 -12.72
N VAL A 570 9.53 -24.44 -12.98
CA VAL A 570 10.52 -25.46 -12.66
C VAL A 570 11.37 -25.61 -13.91
N GLY A 571 12.69 -25.55 -13.77
CA GLY A 571 13.60 -25.82 -14.88
C GLY A 571 13.34 -27.20 -15.50
N PRO A 572 13.75 -27.41 -16.76
CA PRO A 572 13.57 -28.70 -17.45
C PRO A 572 14.20 -29.88 -16.73
#